data_AF-A0A4Q2YAZ0-F1
#
_entry.id   AF-A0A4Q2YAZ0-F1
#
_cell.length_a   1.000
_cell.length_b   1.000
_cell.length_c   1.000
_cell.angle_alpha   90.00
_cell.angle_beta   90.00
_cell.angle_gamma   90.00
#
_symmetry.space_group_name_H-M   'P 1'
#
loop_
_entity.id
_entity.type
_entity.pdbx_description
1 polymer ?
#
loop_
_entity_poly.entity_id
_entity_poly.type
_entity_poly.pdbx_seq_one_letter_code
_entity_poly.pdbx_strand_id
1 'polypeptide(L)'
;MKNQKPDRKSSNRALSRPEGGGHDSWADEEARASTFADERLRKRFRRLLGEVHDRIGGSIPYACQDWAAVKAAYRFLSNAKVSEAGILSGHFEATRARVRAAPGTVLILHDTTHFVFQRESAGGFGLIGAA
;
A
#
# COMPACT_ATOMS: atom_id res chain seq x y z
N MET A 1 -6.22 -56.07 -20.37
CA MET A 1 -6.30 -54.61 -20.62
C MET A 1 -7.51 -54.05 -19.91
N LYS A 2 -7.32 -53.43 -18.73
CA LYS A 2 -8.30 -52.55 -18.08
C LYS A 2 -7.50 -51.38 -17.51
N ASN A 3 -7.72 -50.21 -18.08
CA ASN A 3 -6.93 -49.01 -17.86
C ASN A 3 -7.24 -48.40 -16.49
N GLN A 4 -6.19 -48.14 -15.71
CA GLN A 4 -6.26 -47.40 -14.46
C GLN A 4 -6.26 -45.90 -14.75
N LYS A 5 -7.33 -45.20 -14.33
CA LYS A 5 -7.43 -43.74 -14.42
C LYS A 5 -6.57 -43.13 -13.29
N PRO A 6 -5.69 -42.15 -13.56
CA PRO A 6 -4.91 -41.52 -12.50
C PRO A 6 -5.77 -40.55 -11.68
N ASP A 7 -5.55 -40.60 -10.36
CA ASP A 7 -6.12 -39.75 -9.32
C ASP A 7 -5.70 -38.28 -9.53
N ARG A 8 -6.67 -37.37 -9.68
CA ARG A 8 -6.44 -35.92 -9.68
C ARG A 8 -7.00 -35.32 -8.40
N LYS A 9 -6.29 -35.51 -7.29
CA LYS A 9 -6.45 -34.64 -6.12
C LYS A 9 -5.83 -33.28 -6.44
N SER A 10 -6.70 -32.31 -6.72
CA SER A 10 -6.36 -30.89 -6.79
C SER A 10 -5.85 -30.44 -5.42
N SER A 11 -4.52 -30.46 -5.25
CA SER A 11 -3.85 -29.81 -4.12
C SER A 11 -3.97 -28.31 -4.30
N ASN A 12 -5.03 -27.73 -3.72
CA ASN A 12 -5.16 -26.30 -3.58
C ASN A 12 -4.19 -25.87 -2.47
N ARG A 13 -2.93 -25.65 -2.84
CA ARG A 13 -1.88 -25.17 -1.93
C ARG A 13 -2.14 -23.70 -1.65
N ALA A 14 -3.11 -23.44 -0.77
CA ALA A 14 -3.18 -22.19 -0.05
C ALA A 14 -1.78 -21.95 0.54
N LEU A 15 -1.17 -20.82 0.20
CA LEU A 15 0.06 -20.36 0.83
C LEU A 15 -0.25 -20.15 2.31
N SER A 16 -0.05 -21.18 3.12
CA SER A 16 -0.13 -21.08 4.57
C SER A 16 1.04 -20.23 5.04
N ARG A 17 0.72 -19.05 5.57
CA ARG A 17 1.67 -18.13 6.20
C ARG A 17 2.44 -18.88 7.30
N PRO A 18 3.78 -18.76 7.38
CA PRO A 18 4.50 -19.35 8.49
C PRO A 18 4.09 -18.63 9.78
N GLU A 19 3.63 -19.41 10.76
CA GLU A 19 3.44 -18.96 12.13
C GLU A 19 4.80 -19.04 12.85
N GLY A 20 5.30 -17.92 13.40
CA GLY A 20 6.39 -17.92 14.38
C GLY A 20 7.49 -16.88 14.15
N GLY A 21 7.50 -15.83 14.98
CA GLY A 21 8.46 -14.73 15.02
C GLY A 21 7.75 -13.42 14.77
N GLY A 22 7.79 -12.47 15.72
CA GLY A 22 7.12 -11.17 15.60
C GLY A 22 7.70 -10.34 14.47
N HIS A 23 7.31 -10.65 13.24
CA HIS A 23 7.67 -9.91 12.05
C HIS A 23 6.67 -8.77 11.93
N ASP A 24 7.18 -7.55 11.85
CA ASP A 24 6.38 -6.38 11.51
C ASP A 24 5.61 -6.68 10.20
N SER A 25 4.36 -6.24 10.10
CA SER A 25 3.62 -6.39 8.84
C SER A 25 4.35 -5.66 7.71
N TRP A 26 4.12 -6.03 6.44
CA TRP A 26 4.69 -5.28 5.31
C TRP A 26 4.41 -3.77 5.43
N ALA A 27 3.18 -3.41 5.83
CA ALA A 27 2.79 -2.02 6.04
C ALA A 27 3.62 -1.34 7.17
N ASP A 28 3.94 -2.08 8.23
CA ASP A 28 4.77 -1.58 9.32
C ASP A 28 6.22 -1.34 8.90
N GLU A 29 6.76 -2.19 8.03
CA GLU A 29 8.11 -2.03 7.48
C GLU A 29 8.18 -0.82 6.53
N GLU A 30 7.23 -0.71 5.60
CA GLU A 30 7.18 0.39 4.64
C GLU A 30 6.92 1.73 5.33
N ALA A 31 6.13 1.76 6.38
CA ALA A 31 5.83 2.98 7.14
C ALA A 31 6.82 3.24 8.28
N ARG A 32 7.87 2.41 8.44
CA ARG A 32 8.76 2.46 9.61
C ARG A 32 9.45 3.80 9.77
N ALA A 33 9.99 4.32 8.67
CA ALA A 33 10.75 5.57 8.64
C ALA A 33 9.91 6.78 8.22
N SER A 34 8.57 6.65 8.14
CA SER A 34 7.70 7.75 7.75
C SER A 34 7.75 8.90 8.75
N THR A 35 7.87 10.11 8.22
CA THR A 35 8.00 11.36 8.96
C THR A 35 6.70 12.14 8.95
N PHE A 36 6.14 12.40 10.14
CA PHE A 36 4.93 13.20 10.32
C PHE A 36 5.15 14.26 11.40
N ALA A 37 4.32 15.30 11.37
CA ALA A 37 4.38 16.39 12.34
C ALA A 37 4.13 15.93 13.80
N ASP A 38 3.42 14.82 13.99
CA ASP A 38 3.24 14.21 15.31
C ASP A 38 3.04 12.69 15.26
N GLU A 39 3.26 12.04 16.40
CA GLU A 39 3.20 10.59 16.55
C GLU A 39 1.79 10.01 16.28
N ARG A 40 0.73 10.77 16.54
CA ARG A 40 -0.65 10.29 16.32
C ARG A 40 -0.95 10.17 14.83
N LEU A 41 -0.39 11.06 14.02
CA LEU A 41 -0.46 10.96 12.56
C LEU A 41 0.32 9.74 12.05
N ARG A 42 1.54 9.49 12.56
CA ARG A 42 2.30 8.29 12.19
C ARG A 42 1.54 7.01 12.52
N LYS A 43 1.00 6.89 13.74
CA LYS A 43 0.20 5.71 14.15
C LYS A 43 -1.02 5.51 13.26
N ARG A 44 -1.70 6.61 12.91
CA ARG A 44 -2.88 6.57 12.03
C ARG A 44 -2.52 6.15 10.62
N PHE A 45 -1.41 6.65 10.08
CA PHE A 45 -0.90 6.26 8.78
C PHE A 45 -0.64 4.75 8.71
N ARG A 46 0.10 4.21 9.68
CA ARG A 46 0.41 2.76 9.73
C ARG A 46 -0.85 1.91 9.74
N ARG A 47 -1.82 2.26 10.59
CA ARG A 47 -3.11 1.56 10.65
C ARG A 47 -3.86 1.63 9.31
N LEU A 48 -3.99 2.84 8.74
CA LEU A 48 -4.68 3.04 7.47
C LEU A 48 -4.01 2.27 6.32
N LEU A 49 -2.67 2.27 6.27
CA LEU A 49 -1.90 1.54 5.26
C LEU A 49 -2.16 0.03 5.35
N GLY A 50 -2.19 -0.52 6.56
CA GLY A 50 -2.57 -1.92 6.78
C GLY A 50 -4.01 -2.23 6.35
N GLU A 51 -4.98 -1.41 6.75
CA GLU A 51 -6.39 -1.57 6.37
C GLU A 51 -6.61 -1.55 4.85
N VAL A 52 -5.92 -0.65 4.14
CA VAL A 52 -5.96 -0.55 2.67
C VAL A 52 -5.22 -1.70 2.01
N HIS A 53 -4.07 -2.13 2.56
CA HIS A 53 -3.29 -3.26 2.05
C HIS A 53 -4.11 -4.57 2.10
N ASP A 54 -4.82 -4.82 3.20
CA ASP A 54 -5.63 -6.04 3.34
C ASP A 54 -6.83 -6.09 2.39
N ARG A 55 -7.24 -4.93 1.83
CA ARG A 55 -8.46 -4.75 1.02
C ARG A 55 -8.20 -3.92 -0.23
N ILE A 56 -7.07 -4.18 -0.89
CA ILE A 56 -6.68 -3.50 -2.14
C ILE A 56 -7.82 -3.54 -3.16
N GLY A 57 -8.07 -2.40 -3.81
CA GLY A 57 -9.15 -2.23 -4.78
C GLY A 57 -10.51 -1.89 -4.16
N GLY A 58 -10.63 -1.97 -2.84
CA GLY A 58 -11.82 -1.52 -2.11
C GLY A 58 -11.85 0.00 -1.90
N SER A 59 -13.05 0.53 -1.63
CA SER A 59 -13.20 1.92 -1.17
C SER A 59 -12.67 2.09 0.26
N ILE A 60 -12.35 3.31 0.68
CA ILE A 60 -11.94 3.59 2.09
C ILE A 60 -12.99 3.08 3.10
N PRO A 61 -14.32 3.30 2.89
CA PRO A 61 -15.35 2.71 3.74
C PRO A 61 -15.27 1.18 3.85
N TYR A 62 -15.00 0.52 2.73
CA TYR A 62 -14.81 -0.92 2.71
C TYR A 62 -13.50 -1.32 3.41
N ALA A 63 -12.41 -0.59 3.24
CA ALA A 63 -11.13 -0.91 3.88
C ALA A 63 -11.21 -0.84 5.42
N CYS A 64 -11.79 0.25 5.95
CA CYS A 64 -11.79 0.54 7.38
C CYS A 64 -12.82 -0.23 8.22
N GLN A 65 -13.87 -0.81 7.60
CA GLN A 65 -14.89 -1.69 8.21
C GLN A 65 -15.71 -1.12 9.40
N ASP A 66 -15.37 0.03 9.97
CA ASP A 66 -16.14 0.72 11.00
C ASP A 66 -16.19 2.25 10.78
N TRP A 67 -17.25 2.90 11.25
CA TRP A 67 -17.49 4.32 10.97
C TRP A 67 -16.46 5.27 11.61
N ALA A 68 -15.91 4.91 12.77
CA ALA A 68 -14.92 5.72 13.44
C ALA A 68 -13.58 5.69 12.68
N ALA A 69 -13.19 4.52 12.18
CA ALA A 69 -12.02 4.32 11.32
C ALA A 69 -12.19 5.02 9.96
N VAL A 70 -13.37 4.96 9.34
CA VAL A 70 -13.66 5.71 8.11
C VAL A 70 -13.49 7.21 8.31
N LYS A 71 -14.10 7.78 9.36
CA LYS A 71 -13.91 9.20 9.70
C LYS A 71 -12.44 9.52 10.00
N ALA A 72 -11.75 8.60 10.66
CA ALA A 72 -10.34 8.75 10.98
C ALA A 72 -9.47 8.82 9.72
N ALA A 73 -9.75 7.99 8.72
CA ALA A 73 -9.06 7.97 7.43
C ALA A 73 -9.28 9.25 6.64
N TYR A 74 -10.54 9.69 6.47
CA TYR A 74 -10.82 10.94 5.76
C TYR A 74 -10.21 12.16 6.45
N ARG A 75 -10.26 12.22 7.79
CA ARG A 75 -9.61 13.30 8.56
C ARG A 75 -8.08 13.26 8.48
N PHE A 76 -7.49 12.08 8.25
CA PHE A 76 -6.06 11.97 8.03
C PHE A 76 -5.69 12.51 6.65
N LEU A 77 -6.39 12.07 5.60
CA LEU A 77 -6.13 12.47 4.21
C LEU A 77 -6.42 13.95 3.94
N SER A 78 -7.33 14.57 4.69
CA SER A 78 -7.64 16.01 4.60
C SER A 78 -6.86 16.89 5.60
N ASN A 79 -5.91 16.32 6.35
CA ASN A 79 -5.17 17.07 7.35
C ASN A 79 -4.04 17.90 6.72
N ALA A 80 -4.04 19.21 6.93
CA ALA A 80 -2.99 20.11 6.43
C ALA A 80 -1.57 19.79 6.96
N LYS A 81 -1.45 19.02 8.05
CA LYS A 81 -0.17 18.54 8.60
C LYS A 81 0.33 17.25 7.96
N VAL A 82 -0.48 16.61 7.11
CA VAL A 82 -0.12 15.42 6.34
C VAL A 82 0.28 15.86 4.95
N SER A 83 1.49 15.47 4.53
CA SER A 83 2.02 15.76 3.20
C SER A 83 2.34 14.48 2.45
N GLU A 84 2.37 14.55 1.12
CA GLU A 84 2.84 13.45 0.26
C GLU A 84 4.25 12.99 0.66
N ALA A 85 5.17 13.93 0.88
CA ALA A 85 6.53 13.61 1.31
C ALA A 85 6.56 12.81 2.62
N GLY A 86 5.68 13.12 3.58
CA GLY A 86 5.57 12.37 4.83
C GLY A 86 4.98 10.97 4.66
N ILE A 87 4.06 10.81 3.71
CA ILE A 87 3.49 9.50 3.34
C ILE A 87 4.55 8.62 2.66
N LEU A 88 5.32 9.16 1.71
CA LEU A 88 6.27 8.41 0.89
C LEU A 88 7.65 8.21 1.55
N SER A 89 8.03 9.01 2.55
CA SER A 89 9.39 8.97 3.12
C SER A 89 9.78 7.61 3.69
N GLY A 90 8.84 6.94 4.37
CA GLY A 90 9.05 5.58 4.86
C GLY A 90 9.33 4.58 3.74
N HIS A 91 8.51 4.63 2.69
CA HIS A 91 8.64 3.75 1.53
C HIS A 91 9.96 3.95 0.79
N PHE A 92 10.41 5.20 0.65
CA PHE A 92 11.71 5.51 0.05
C PHE A 92 12.87 4.96 0.88
N GLU A 93 12.82 5.09 2.21
CA GLU A 93 13.86 4.51 3.07
C GLU A 93 13.85 2.98 3.06
N ALA A 94 12.67 2.35 3.09
CA ALA A 94 12.53 0.90 2.94
C ALA A 94 13.10 0.41 1.61
N THR A 95 12.79 1.11 0.52
CA THR A 95 13.33 0.81 -0.82
C THR A 95 14.84 1.00 -0.86
N ARG A 96 15.37 2.09 -0.30
CA ARG A 96 16.81 2.37 -0.21
C ARG A 96 17.55 1.30 0.61
N ALA A 97 16.93 0.78 1.67
CA ALA A 97 17.46 -0.33 2.45
C ALA A 97 17.52 -1.63 1.63
N ARG A 98 16.43 -1.97 0.91
CA ARG A 98 16.41 -3.13 0.00
C ARG A 98 17.45 -3.03 -1.11
N VAL A 99 17.60 -1.85 -1.72
CA VAL A 99 18.61 -1.60 -2.76
C VAL A 99 20.03 -1.80 -2.22
N ARG A 100 20.34 -1.28 -1.03
CA ARG A 100 21.65 -1.49 -0.38
C ARG A 100 21.96 -2.95 -0.08
N ALA A 101 20.93 -3.74 0.24
CA ALA A 101 21.08 -5.15 0.56
C ALA A 101 21.12 -6.06 -0.69
N ALA A 102 20.74 -5.55 -1.85
CA ALA A 102 20.66 -6.34 -3.07
C ALA A 102 22.07 -6.66 -3.61
N PRO A 103 22.40 -7.95 -3.86
CA PRO A 103 23.65 -8.30 -4.48
C PRO A 103 23.62 -8.00 -5.99
N GLY A 104 24.72 -7.46 -6.52
CA GLY A 104 24.90 -7.26 -7.96
C GLY A 104 24.24 -6.00 -8.52
N THR A 105 23.86 -6.06 -9.79
CA THR A 105 23.34 -4.89 -10.53
C THR A 105 21.87 -4.68 -10.24
N VAL A 106 21.48 -3.45 -9.89
CA VAL A 106 20.09 -3.03 -9.71
C VAL A 106 19.60 -2.31 -10.97
N LEU A 107 18.53 -2.82 -11.58
CA LEU A 107 17.86 -2.17 -12.71
C LEU A 107 16.81 -1.18 -12.19
N ILE A 108 16.91 0.08 -12.62
CA ILE A 108 15.94 1.13 -12.28
C ILE A 108 15.04 1.36 -13.49
N LEU A 109 13.79 0.92 -13.38
CA LEU A 109 12.77 1.11 -14.41
C LEU A 109 12.07 2.45 -14.17
N HIS A 110 12.07 3.31 -15.18
CA HIS A 110 11.38 4.60 -15.16
C HIS A 110 10.34 4.67 -16.29
N ASP A 111 9.15 5.14 -15.94
CA ASP A 111 8.06 5.44 -16.86
C ASP A 111 7.25 6.62 -16.31
N THR A 112 6.44 7.26 -17.15
CA THR A 112 5.53 8.35 -16.75
C THR A 112 4.09 7.91 -16.93
N THR A 113 3.31 8.02 -15.86
CA THR A 113 1.86 7.75 -15.89
C THR A 113 1.07 8.98 -15.47
N HIS A 114 -0.22 9.00 -15.81
CA HIS A 114 -1.13 10.08 -15.47
C HIS A 114 -2.32 9.54 -14.67
N PHE A 115 -2.66 10.21 -13.57
CA PHE A 115 -3.94 10.00 -12.89
C PHE A 115 -5.00 10.93 -13.47
N VAL A 116 -6.02 10.37 -14.11
CA VAL A 116 -7.12 11.11 -14.73
C VAL A 116 -8.35 11.02 -13.82
N PHE A 117 -8.94 12.17 -13.50
CA PHE A 117 -10.13 12.27 -12.64
C PHE A 117 -11.26 12.97 -13.39
N GLN A 118 -12.47 12.42 -13.31
CA GLN A 118 -13.70 13.12 -13.70
C GLN A 118 -13.99 14.23 -12.69
N ARG A 119 -14.30 15.42 -13.18
CA ARG A 119 -14.38 16.64 -12.36
C ARG A 119 -15.31 17.67 -12.97
N GLU A 120 -15.87 18.54 -12.14
CA GLU A 120 -16.69 19.68 -12.57
C GLU A 120 -15.84 20.87 -13.05
N SER A 121 -14.60 21.03 -12.54
CA SER A 121 -13.68 22.09 -12.96
C SER A 121 -12.21 21.64 -12.91
N ALA A 122 -11.35 22.30 -13.69
CA ALA A 122 -9.92 21.97 -13.80
C ALA A 122 -9.04 22.54 -12.67
N GLY A 123 -9.60 23.30 -11.73
CA GLY A 123 -8.83 23.99 -10.69
C GLY A 123 -8.02 23.01 -9.81
N GLY A 124 -6.72 23.28 -9.64
CA GLY A 124 -5.83 22.50 -8.78
C GLY A 124 -5.17 21.27 -9.44
N PHE A 125 -5.33 21.06 -10.74
CA PHE A 125 -4.75 19.92 -11.47
C PHE A 125 -4.10 20.36 -12.78
N GLY A 126 -3.10 19.60 -13.23
CA GLY A 126 -2.46 19.80 -14.53
C GLY A 126 -3.32 19.33 -15.70
N LEU A 127 -3.07 19.90 -16.89
CA LEU A 127 -3.68 19.47 -18.15
C LEU A 127 -2.96 18.23 -18.71
N ILE A 128 -3.72 17.29 -19.25
CA ILE A 128 -3.20 16.07 -19.87
C ILE A 128 -3.68 16.09 -21.34
N GLY A 129 -2.83 16.64 -22.22
CA GLY A 129 -3.14 16.82 -23.65
C GLY A 129 -3.92 18.11 -23.98
N ALA A 130 -4.07 18.38 -25.28
CA ALA A 130 -4.94 19.44 -25.81
C ALA A 130 -6.36 18.88 -26.03
N ALA A 131 -7.37 19.68 -25.66
CA ALA A 131 -8.79 19.34 -25.82
C ALA A 131 -9.22 19.29 -27.30
#